data_AF-A0A0C1D9M7-F1
#
_entry.id   AF-A0A0C1D9M7-F1
#
_cell.length_a   1.000
_cell.length_b   1.000
_cell.length_c   1.000
_cell.angle_alpha   90.00
_cell.angle_beta   90.00
_cell.angle_gamma   90.00
#
_symmetry.space_group_name_H-M   'P 1'
#
loop_
_entity.id
_entity.type
_entity.pdbx_description
1 polymer ?
#
loop_
_entity_poly.entity_id
_entity_poly.type
_entity_poly.pdbx_seq_one_letter_code
_entity_poly.pdbx_strand_id
1 'polypeptide(L)'
;MALYIGFRIILINTETEASNTFEFILYIIKTFLDLYIIGLFSVVMIVCSTTYFLNLNDRIRNNTLFSFLTFLGIPIAIVLFYIIQFTKDFQTEGFKGLLLLDNYFVVSFIYIFLATILFLVFRRKVGKI
;
A
#
# COMPACT_ATOMS: atom_id res chain seq x y z
N MET A 1 -11.29 -7.32 0.22
CA MET A 1 -12.15 -7.06 1.40
C MET A 1 -12.95 -8.29 1.81
N ALA A 2 -13.95 -8.74 1.05
CA ALA A 2 -14.80 -9.90 1.43
C ALA A 2 -14.01 -11.18 1.72
N LEU A 3 -12.99 -11.49 0.91
CA LEU A 3 -12.16 -12.68 1.08
C LEU A 3 -11.25 -12.61 2.32
N TYR A 4 -10.73 -11.43 2.65
CA TYR A 4 -9.94 -11.20 3.87
C TYR A 4 -10.82 -11.29 5.13
N ILE A 5 -12.02 -10.68 5.09
CA ILE A 5 -13.00 -10.77 6.18
C ILE A 5 -13.41 -12.23 6.40
N GLY A 6 -13.73 -12.95 5.31
CA GLY A 6 -14.06 -14.37 5.38
C GLY A 6 -12.92 -15.21 5.97
N PHE A 7 -11.68 -14.96 5.53
CA PHE A 7 -10.50 -15.65 6.06
C PHE A 7 -10.31 -15.38 7.56
N ARG A 8 -10.44 -14.12 8.02
CA ARG A 8 -10.30 -13.78 9.44
C ARG A 8 -11.44 -14.34 10.29
N ILE A 9 -12.67 -14.38 9.79
CA ILE A 9 -13.81 -15.04 10.48
C ILE A 9 -13.54 -16.54 10.63
N ILE A 10 -13.04 -17.20 9.58
CA ILE A 10 -12.67 -18.62 9.65
C ILE A 10 -11.56 -18.81 10.69
N LEU A 11 -10.53 -17.96 10.66
CA LEU A 11 -9.40 -18.01 11.60
C LEU A 11 -9.82 -17.79 13.06
N ILE A 12 -10.74 -16.85 13.31
CA ILE A 12 -11.36 -16.62 14.63
C ILE A 12 -12.03 -17.90 15.14
N ASN A 13 -12.72 -18.64 14.24
CA ASN A 13 -13.46 -19.85 14.60
C ASN A 13 -12.58 -21.10 14.68
N THR A 14 -11.40 -21.12 14.03
CA THR A 14 -10.52 -22.30 14.00
C THR A 14 -9.31 -22.20 14.92
N GLU A 15 -8.81 -21.00 15.22
CA GLU A 15 -7.58 -20.78 16.00
C GLU A 15 -7.83 -20.10 17.37
N THR A 16 -9.06 -20.04 17.86
CA THR A 16 -9.32 -19.54 19.22
C THR A 16 -8.81 -20.53 20.28
N GLU A 17 -7.50 -20.59 20.46
CA GLU A 17 -6.80 -21.04 21.66
C GLU A 17 -6.80 -19.93 22.73
N ALA A 18 -7.77 -19.02 22.71
CA ALA A 18 -7.88 -17.97 23.72
C ALA A 18 -8.19 -18.65 25.06
N SER A 19 -7.17 -18.76 25.91
CA SER A 19 -7.24 -19.48 27.17
C SER A 19 -8.10 -18.75 28.20
N ASN A 20 -8.26 -17.43 28.04
CA ASN A 20 -9.05 -16.57 28.91
C ASN A 20 -9.72 -15.41 28.15
N THR A 21 -10.77 -14.83 28.77
CA THR A 21 -11.62 -13.76 28.22
C THR A 21 -10.84 -12.51 27.80
N PHE A 22 -9.71 -12.23 28.46
CA PHE A 22 -8.84 -11.10 28.13
C PHE A 22 -8.15 -11.28 26.77
N GLU A 23 -7.65 -12.48 26.47
CA GLU A 23 -7.01 -12.79 25.19
C GLU A 23 -8.01 -12.70 24.03
N PHE A 24 -9.25 -13.13 24.27
CA PHE A 24 -10.35 -13.00 23.31
C PHE A 24 -10.66 -11.53 22.98
N ILE A 25 -10.72 -10.65 23.99
CA ILE A 25 -10.94 -9.22 23.80
C ILE A 25 -9.78 -8.59 23.01
N LEU A 26 -8.53 -8.91 23.36
CA LEU A 26 -7.35 -8.42 22.63
C LEU A 26 -7.35 -8.87 21.17
N TYR A 27 -7.77 -10.10 20.90
CA TYR A 27 -7.85 -10.64 19.55
C TYR A 27 -8.92 -9.95 18.69
N ILE A 28 -10.07 -9.61 19.29
CA ILE A 28 -11.10 -8.79 18.63
C ILE A 28 -10.55 -7.41 18.32
N ILE A 29 -9.90 -6.74 19.27
CA ILE A 29 -9.30 -5.41 19.07
C ILE A 29 -8.27 -5.45 17.94
N LYS A 30 -7.38 -6.45 17.93
CA LYS A 30 -6.39 -6.64 16.85
C LYS A 30 -7.06 -6.82 15.48
N THR A 31 -8.15 -7.56 15.43
CA THR A 31 -8.90 -7.76 14.18
C THR A 31 -9.55 -6.48 13.67
N PHE A 32 -10.13 -5.66 14.55
CA PHE A 32 -10.64 -4.34 14.17
C PHE A 32 -9.54 -3.39 13.69
N LEU A 33 -8.37 -3.43 14.34
CA LEU A 33 -7.21 -2.63 13.94
C LEU A 33 -6.72 -3.02 12.54
N ASP A 34 -6.62 -4.31 12.26
CA ASP A 34 -6.23 -4.82 10.94
C ASP A 34 -7.27 -4.45 9.86
N LEU A 35 -8.57 -4.51 10.19
CA LEU A 35 -9.65 -4.06 9.30
C LEU A 35 -9.58 -2.56 9.01
N TYR A 36 -9.28 -1.74 10.02
CA TYR A 36 -9.07 -0.31 9.86
C TYR A 36 -7.91 -0.02 8.89
N ILE A 37 -6.77 -0.70 9.05
CA ILE A 37 -5.61 -0.55 8.17
C ILE A 37 -5.98 -0.90 6.73
N ILE A 38 -6.71 -1.99 6.51
CA ILE A 38 -7.14 -2.40 5.15
C ILE A 38 -8.16 -1.43 4.57
N GLY A 39 -9.07 -0.90 5.38
CA GLY A 39 -10.01 0.13 4.98
C GLY A 39 -9.29 1.40 4.52
N LEU A 40 -8.30 1.86 5.28
CA LEU A 40 -7.47 3.02 4.95
C LEU A 40 -6.69 2.78 3.64
N PHE A 41 -6.05 1.63 3.49
CA PHE A 41 -5.38 1.26 2.24
C PHE A 41 -6.32 1.25 1.04
N SER A 42 -7.57 0.78 1.22
CA SER A 42 -8.57 0.75 0.15
C SER A 42 -8.97 2.16 -0.29
N VAL A 43 -9.19 3.08 0.67
CA VAL A 43 -9.48 4.49 0.39
C VAL A 43 -8.32 5.15 -0.35
N VAL A 44 -7.09 4.93 0.12
CA VAL A 44 -5.87 5.40 -0.54
C VAL A 44 -5.83 4.90 -1.98
N MET A 45 -6.02 3.60 -2.22
CA MET A 45 -6.03 3.03 -3.58
C MET A 45 -7.10 3.64 -4.50
N ILE A 46 -8.30 3.93 -3.98
CA ILE A 46 -9.36 4.60 -4.76
C ILE A 46 -8.92 6.02 -5.15
N VAL A 47 -8.40 6.80 -4.19
CA VAL A 47 -7.84 8.14 -4.44
C VAL A 47 -6.68 8.07 -5.43
N CYS A 48 -5.82 7.04 -5.34
CA CYS A 48 -4.73 6.82 -6.28
C CYS A 48 -5.22 6.58 -7.70
N SER A 49 -6.19 5.68 -7.87
CA SER A 49 -6.75 5.38 -9.19
C SER A 49 -7.37 6.62 -9.83
N THR A 50 -7.86 7.56 -9.01
CA THR A 50 -8.47 8.80 -9.50
C THR A 50 -7.45 9.90 -9.80
N THR A 51 -6.23 9.85 -9.23
CA THR A 51 -5.16 10.80 -9.61
C THR A 51 -4.74 10.70 -11.08
N TYR A 52 -4.96 9.56 -11.73
CA TYR A 52 -4.80 9.44 -13.19
C TYR A 52 -5.69 10.43 -13.95
N PHE A 53 -6.93 10.67 -13.51
CA PHE A 53 -7.84 11.63 -14.15
C PHE A 53 -7.40 13.08 -14.01
N LEU A 54 -6.52 13.41 -13.06
CA LEU A 54 -5.92 14.75 -12.98
C LEU A 54 -5.10 15.08 -14.23
N ASN A 55 -4.60 14.07 -14.93
CA ASN A 55 -3.88 14.22 -16.20
C ASN A 55 -4.80 14.54 -17.40
N LEU A 56 -6.13 14.58 -17.21
CA LEU A 56 -7.06 15.15 -18.19
C LEU A 56 -6.99 16.68 -18.25
N ASN A 57 -6.49 17.33 -17.19
CA ASN A 57 -6.31 18.78 -17.18
C ASN A 57 -5.05 19.15 -17.99
N ASP A 58 -5.21 19.99 -19.01
CA ASP A 58 -4.12 20.41 -19.91
C ASP A 58 -2.91 21.01 -19.18
N ARG A 59 -3.17 21.74 -18.08
CA ARG A 59 -2.11 22.37 -17.27
C ARG A 59 -1.23 21.34 -16.55
N ILE A 60 -1.82 20.21 -16.14
CA ILE A 60 -1.13 19.11 -15.48
C ILE A 60 -0.46 18.21 -16.53
N ARG A 61 -1.15 17.93 -17.63
CA ARG A 61 -0.66 17.11 -18.76
C ARG A 61 0.59 17.69 -19.43
N ASN A 62 0.60 19.00 -19.66
CA ASN A 62 1.73 19.68 -20.30
C ASN A 62 2.93 19.87 -19.38
N ASN A 63 2.73 19.82 -18.06
CA ASN A 63 3.82 19.87 -17.11
C ASN A 63 4.28 18.46 -16.75
N THR A 64 5.44 18.06 -17.27
CA THR A 64 6.02 16.72 -17.07
C THR A 64 6.14 16.33 -15.60
N LEU A 65 6.47 17.29 -14.70
CA LEU A 65 6.60 17.03 -13.27
C LEU A 65 5.24 16.70 -12.62
N PHE A 66 4.21 17.50 -12.88
CA PHE A 66 2.88 17.24 -12.33
C PHE A 66 2.24 15.97 -12.91
N SER A 67 2.45 15.73 -14.21
CA SER A 67 2.03 14.50 -14.88
C SER A 67 2.75 13.25 -14.35
N PHE A 68 4.01 13.40 -13.91
CA PHE A 68 4.76 12.32 -13.28
C PHE A 68 4.29 12.07 -11.84
N LEU A 69 4.06 13.14 -11.06
CA LEU A 69 3.56 13.04 -9.69
C LEU A 69 2.19 12.36 -9.61
N THR A 70 1.32 12.53 -10.60
CA THR A 70 0.01 11.85 -10.63
C THR A 70 0.11 10.35 -10.85
N PHE A 71 1.22 9.85 -11.41
CA PHE A 71 1.45 8.41 -11.62
C PHE A 71 2.30 7.80 -10.51
N LEU A 72 3.31 8.53 -10.05
CA LEU A 72 4.34 8.02 -9.14
C LEU A 72 4.25 8.57 -7.70
N GLY A 73 3.44 9.60 -7.46
CA GLY A 73 3.35 10.27 -6.16
C GLY A 73 2.97 9.30 -5.03
N ILE A 74 1.95 8.47 -5.23
CA ILE A 74 1.57 7.48 -4.22
C ILE A 74 2.54 6.29 -4.11
N PRO A 75 2.97 5.65 -5.21
CA PRO A 75 4.02 4.63 -5.13
C PRO A 75 5.25 5.09 -4.33
N ILE A 76 5.69 6.34 -4.54
CA ILE A 76 6.81 6.93 -3.82
C ILE A 76 6.47 7.13 -2.33
N ALA A 77 5.28 7.65 -2.01
CA ALA A 77 4.85 7.82 -0.62
C ALA A 77 4.80 6.49 0.16
N ILE A 78 4.30 5.43 -0.48
CA ILE A 78 4.24 4.08 0.09
C ILE A 78 5.65 3.54 0.35
N VAL A 79 6.57 3.67 -0.62
CA VAL A 79 7.95 3.23 -0.44
C VAL A 79 8.67 4.03 0.64
N LEU A 80 8.44 5.36 0.72
CA LEU A 80 8.98 6.18 1.81
C LEU A 80 8.48 5.72 3.17
N PHE A 81 7.19 5.40 3.30
CA PHE A 81 6.63 4.86 4.53
C PHE A 81 7.31 3.54 4.94
N TYR A 82 7.49 2.61 4.00
CA TYR A 82 8.18 1.35 4.26
C TYR A 82 9.67 1.55 4.60
N ILE A 83 10.37 2.49 3.96
CA ILE A 83 11.76 2.81 4.29
C ILE A 83 11.86 3.34 5.72
N ILE A 84 10.94 4.21 6.15
CA ILE A 84 10.92 4.73 7.53
C ILE A 84 10.71 3.58 8.53
N GLN A 85 9.77 2.68 8.27
CA GLN A 85 9.53 1.53 9.14
C GLN A 85 10.75 0.59 9.16
N PHE A 86 11.33 0.30 8.00
CA PHE A 86 12.57 -0.46 7.87
C PHE A 86 13.72 0.14 8.68
N THR A 87 13.91 1.47 8.65
CA THR A 87 14.96 2.12 9.45
C THR A 87 14.75 1.97 10.95
N LYS A 88 13.50 1.95 11.42
CA LYS A 88 13.19 1.71 12.84
C LYS A 88 13.44 0.26 13.23
N ASP A 89 13.01 -0.68 12.40
CA ASP A 89 13.19 -2.11 12.66
C ASP A 89 14.69 -2.48 12.65
N PHE A 90 15.46 -1.91 11.72
CA PHE A 90 16.91 -2.07 11.66
C PHE A 90 17.62 -1.53 12.92
N GLN A 91 17.17 -0.39 13.47
CA GLN A 91 17.71 0.14 14.72
C GLN A 91 17.40 -0.75 15.93
N THR A 92 16.29 -1.49 15.89
CA THR A 92 15.79 -2.27 17.03
C THR A 92 16.31 -3.70 17.02
N GLU A 93 16.39 -4.34 15.85
CA GLU A 93 16.74 -5.77 15.70
C GLU A 93 18.01 -6.03 14.87
N GLY A 94 18.69 -4.98 14.37
CA GLY A 94 19.89 -5.12 13.56
C GLY A 94 19.67 -5.88 12.25
N PHE A 95 20.63 -6.73 11.86
CA PHE A 95 20.60 -7.43 10.56
C PHE A 95 19.49 -8.50 10.44
N LYS A 96 18.86 -8.91 11.55
CA LYS A 96 17.71 -9.85 11.52
C LYS A 96 16.46 -9.22 10.91
N GLY A 97 16.25 -7.91 11.11
CA GLY A 97 15.16 -7.16 10.46
C GLY A 97 15.30 -7.11 8.93
N LEU A 98 16.49 -7.34 8.39
CA LEU A 98 16.77 -7.37 6.95
C LEU A 98 16.16 -8.61 6.26
N LEU A 99 15.99 -9.71 7.01
CA LEU A 99 15.43 -10.97 6.52
C LEU A 99 13.90 -10.97 6.51
N LEU A 100 13.28 -10.08 7.32
CA LEU A 100 11.86 -9.74 7.27
C LEU A 100 11.60 -8.71 6.16
N LEU A 101 12.19 -8.93 4.98
CA LEU A 101 11.86 -8.14 3.80
C LEU A 101 10.43 -8.51 3.40
N ASP A 102 9.51 -7.80 4.01
CA ASP A 102 8.09 -8.12 4.04
C ASP A 102 7.56 -8.16 2.60
N ASN A 103 6.64 -9.07 2.29
CA ASN A 103 6.09 -9.24 0.93
C ASN A 103 5.57 -7.90 0.36
N TYR A 104 5.13 -7.00 1.23
CA TYR A 104 4.69 -5.65 0.90
C TYR A 104 5.79 -4.74 0.33
N PHE A 105 7.04 -4.91 0.73
CA PHE A 105 8.17 -4.15 0.21
C PHE A 105 8.43 -4.52 -1.26
N VAL A 106 8.43 -5.81 -1.57
CA VAL A 106 8.58 -6.33 -2.94
C VAL A 106 7.43 -5.85 -3.82
N VAL A 107 6.20 -5.94 -3.33
CA VAL A 107 5.00 -5.45 -4.05
C VAL A 107 5.09 -3.94 -4.32
N SER A 108 5.64 -3.16 -3.38
CA SER A 108 5.82 -1.71 -3.56
C SER A 108 6.83 -1.37 -4.66
N PHE A 109 7.94 -2.12 -4.77
CA PHE A 109 8.90 -1.97 -5.87
C PHE A 109 8.30 -2.33 -7.24
N ILE A 110 7.56 -3.44 -7.30
CA ILE A 110 6.84 -3.84 -8.53
C ILE A 110 5.83 -2.76 -8.92
N TYR A 111 5.13 -2.18 -7.95
CA TYR A 111 4.16 -1.11 -8.20
C TYR A 111 4.81 0.17 -8.75
N ILE A 112 5.95 0.61 -8.19
CA ILE A 112 6.74 1.74 -8.74
C ILE A 112 7.15 1.45 -10.18
N PHE A 113 7.64 0.24 -10.45
CA PHE A 113 8.09 -0.14 -11.78
C PHE A 113 6.94 -0.10 -12.81
N LEU A 114 5.79 -0.68 -12.47
CA LEU A 114 4.60 -0.64 -13.31
C LEU A 114 4.07 0.79 -13.50
N ALA A 115 4.04 1.62 -12.45
CA ALA A 115 3.62 3.01 -12.54
C ALA A 115 4.53 3.84 -13.45
N THR A 116 5.84 3.57 -13.42
CA THR A 116 6.83 4.20 -14.30
C THR A 116 6.59 3.82 -15.77
N ILE A 117 6.37 2.53 -16.05
CA ILE A 117 6.01 2.07 -17.41
C ILE A 117 4.73 2.75 -17.89
N LEU A 118 3.71 2.81 -17.04
CA LEU A 118 2.43 3.43 -17.37
C LEU A 118 2.58 4.92 -17.72
N PHE A 119 3.41 5.65 -16.96
CA PHE A 119 3.76 7.04 -17.25
C PHE A 119 4.47 7.20 -18.60
N LEU A 120 5.46 6.34 -18.89
CA LEU A 120 6.19 6.37 -20.16
C LEU A 120 5.26 6.10 -21.36
N VAL A 121 4.35 5.13 -21.23
CA VAL A 121 3.35 4.82 -22.27
C VAL A 121 2.39 6.00 -22.46
N PHE A 122 1.92 6.63 -21.37
CA PHE A 122 1.08 7.82 -21.43
C PHE A 122 1.77 8.96 -22.19
N ARG A 123 3.02 9.27 -21.86
CA ARG A 123 3.80 10.33 -22.54
C ARG A 123 4.04 10.04 -24.02
N ARG A 124 4.30 8.78 -24.39
CA ARG A 124 4.42 8.39 -25.81
C ARG A 124 3.12 8.57 -26.60
N LYS A 125 1.96 8.37 -25.98
CA LYS A 125 0.65 8.57 -26.63
C LYS A 125 0.28 10.04 -26.73
N VAL A 126 0.54 10.84 -25.70
CA VAL A 126 0.24 12.28 -25.69
C VAL A 126 1.22 13.09 -26.53
N GLY A 127 2.50 12.69 -26.59
CA GLY A 127 3.52 13.34 -27.43
C GLY A 127 3.46 12.97 -28.92
N LYS A 128 2.45 12.21 -29.35
CA LYS A 128 2.12 11.95 -30.77
C LYS A 128 1.05 12.91 -31.32
N ILE A 129 0.84 14.05 -30.66
CA ILE A 129 0.02 15.17 -31.15
C ILE A 129 0.97 16.29 -31.55
#